data_AF-A0A2T7A1S7-F1
#
_entry.id   AF-A0A2T7A1S7-F1
#
_cell.length_a   1.000
_cell.length_b   1.000
_cell.length_c   1.000
_cell.angle_alpha   90.00
_cell.angle_beta   90.00
_cell.angle_gamma   90.00
#
_symmetry.space_group_name_H-M   'P 1'
#
loop_
_entity.id
_entity.type
_entity.pdbx_description
1 polymer ?
#
loop_
_entity_poly.entity_id
_entity_poly.type
_entity_poly.pdbx_seq_one_letter_code
_entity_poly.pdbx_strand_id
1 'polypeptide(L)'
;MTSRYLLHFRPPSLKLSCPRTTPIPSRYFKSTVAYTPPQVWSKMSAPPPLSPLPPPPPNPLNTHPQRRPHNESPPRNQKRRRLPSSAKPVKEGGVEEVLQADVSSLLSTLGLSRPEIPFSEQGLPPRFSEVELTIKMLSSTGDGLAEHSGRIYVVPFSIPGDIVTAKVIRHMPTHSVTDFLSVKSPSQDRDDSLIGCRYFSTCSGCQFQMLPYAKQLEHKRNVIQKAYDNFSNLDPKLLPGVGDTVGSPLQYGYRTKLTPHFDGPRKGGFKAGDPTPDIGFMVKGQRRVLDIEDCPIGTEILRKGIKSARKYVEENLHTYKRGATILLRESTTRRPREESEGDTEWVEEKECITDSNAQTTEYIGNYKFVNPAGAFFQNNNSILPAVCSPELIVVVSFHQPTFILRLID
;
A
#
# COMPACT_ATOMS: atom_id res chain seq x y z
N MET A 1 6.91 -67.21 -14.68
CA MET A 1 5.61 -66.52 -14.51
C MET A 1 4.99 -66.98 -13.21
N THR A 2 5.42 -66.35 -12.12
CA THR A 2 5.16 -66.62 -10.69
C THR A 2 5.32 -65.23 -10.03
N SER A 3 4.63 -64.78 -8.98
CA SER A 3 3.97 -65.43 -7.85
C SER A 3 2.97 -64.48 -7.17
N ARG A 4 2.08 -65.04 -6.35
CA ARG A 4 1.16 -64.39 -5.38
C ARG A 4 1.91 -63.86 -4.14
N TYR A 5 1.30 -62.96 -3.34
CA TYR A 5 0.91 -63.16 -1.92
C TYR A 5 0.16 -61.94 -1.32
N LEU A 6 -0.53 -62.20 -0.20
CA LEU A 6 -1.71 -61.54 0.40
C LEU A 6 -1.42 -60.60 1.61
N LEU A 7 -2.37 -59.67 1.83
CA LEU A 7 -3.02 -59.14 3.06
C LEU A 7 -2.26 -58.51 4.27
N HIS A 8 -2.74 -57.28 4.55
CA HIS A 8 -3.09 -56.58 5.83
C HIS A 8 -2.11 -56.41 7.00
N PHE A 9 -1.97 -55.14 7.46
CA PHE A 9 -2.12 -54.71 8.86
C PHE A 9 -2.33 -53.16 8.96
N ARG A 10 -3.19 -52.69 9.89
CA ARG A 10 -3.41 -51.30 10.39
C ARG A 10 -2.98 -51.28 11.88
N PRO A 11 -2.88 -50.14 12.62
CA PRO A 11 -2.53 -48.73 12.35
C PRO A 11 -1.37 -48.24 13.29
N PRO A 12 -0.99 -46.92 13.38
CA PRO A 12 -1.59 -46.06 14.42
C PRO A 12 -1.63 -44.52 14.15
N SER A 13 -2.44 -43.85 14.98
CA SER A 13 -2.33 -42.49 15.57
C SER A 13 -2.14 -41.21 14.71
N LEU A 14 -3.23 -40.44 14.70
CA LEU A 14 -3.33 -38.97 14.64
C LEU A 14 -2.09 -38.17 15.09
N LYS A 15 -1.57 -37.32 14.19
CA LYS A 15 -1.25 -35.92 14.48
C LYS A 15 -1.64 -35.04 13.29
N LEU A 16 -2.72 -34.27 13.47
CA LEU A 16 -3.12 -33.16 12.61
C LEU A 16 -1.98 -32.14 12.58
N SER A 17 -1.36 -31.96 11.41
CA SER A 17 -0.52 -30.80 11.10
C SER A 17 -1.21 -29.97 10.03
N CYS A 18 -1.23 -28.64 10.22
CA CYS A 18 -1.74 -27.69 9.24
C CYS A 18 -1.04 -27.90 7.88
N PRO A 19 -1.75 -27.90 6.74
CA PRO A 19 -1.06 -27.92 5.47
C PRO A 19 -0.43 -26.54 5.24
N ARG A 20 0.90 -26.54 5.13
CA ARG A 20 1.65 -25.49 4.44
C ARG A 20 1.03 -25.31 3.06
N THR A 21 0.75 -24.08 2.69
CA THR A 21 0.46 -23.67 1.31
C THR A 21 1.56 -24.25 0.40
N THR A 22 1.17 -25.12 -0.52
CA THR A 22 2.06 -25.63 -1.56
C THR A 22 2.50 -24.47 -2.45
N PRO A 23 3.80 -24.33 -2.79
CA PRO A 23 4.25 -23.29 -3.70
C PRO A 23 3.61 -23.50 -5.08
N ILE A 24 3.12 -22.40 -5.65
CA ILE A 24 2.66 -22.31 -7.03
C ILE A 24 3.84 -22.71 -7.93
N PRO A 25 3.70 -23.65 -8.88
CA PRO A 25 4.76 -23.97 -9.83
C PRO A 25 5.19 -22.70 -10.58
N SER A 26 6.46 -22.32 -10.44
CA SER A 26 7.05 -21.17 -11.12
C SER A 26 7.16 -21.46 -12.62
N ARG A 27 6.19 -21.01 -13.41
CA ARG A 27 6.40 -20.83 -14.85
C ARG A 27 7.07 -19.48 -15.06
N TYR A 28 8.40 -19.50 -15.17
CA TYR A 28 9.21 -18.32 -15.47
C TYR A 28 8.81 -17.77 -16.84
N PHE A 29 8.45 -16.49 -16.88
CA PHE A 29 8.34 -15.72 -18.12
C PHE A 29 9.49 -14.73 -18.15
N LYS A 30 10.21 -14.67 -19.28
CA LYS A 30 11.32 -13.75 -19.48
C LYS A 30 10.89 -12.57 -20.35
N SER A 31 11.31 -11.38 -19.98
CA SER A 31 11.21 -10.17 -20.81
C SER A 31 12.57 -9.47 -20.84
N THR A 32 13.03 -9.07 -22.02
CA THR A 32 14.33 -8.40 -22.21
C THR A 32 14.11 -6.90 -22.39
N VAL A 33 14.84 -6.06 -21.66
CA VAL A 33 14.83 -4.60 -21.80
C VAL A 33 16.27 -4.08 -21.80
N ALA A 34 16.62 -3.20 -22.73
CA ALA A 34 17.91 -2.52 -22.75
C ALA A 34 17.95 -1.41 -21.68
N TYR A 35 19.02 -1.34 -20.88
CA TYR A 35 19.18 -0.33 -19.84
C TYR A 35 20.52 0.39 -20.00
N THR A 36 20.50 1.72 -20.00
CA THR A 36 21.69 2.57 -20.03
C THR A 36 21.80 3.30 -18.68
N PRO A 37 22.88 3.11 -17.90
CA PRO A 37 23.06 3.80 -16.61
C PRO A 37 23.34 5.31 -16.81
N PRO A 38 22.73 6.21 -16.02
CA PRO A 38 23.08 7.63 -15.99
C PRO A 38 24.57 7.93 -15.73
N GLN A 39 25.11 8.95 -16.43
CA GLN A 39 26.53 9.33 -16.46
C GLN A 39 27.15 9.81 -15.12
N VAL A 40 26.38 9.93 -14.04
CA VAL A 40 26.85 10.47 -12.75
C VAL A 40 27.71 9.45 -11.97
N TRP A 41 27.72 8.17 -12.37
CA TRP A 41 28.31 7.07 -11.58
C TRP A 41 29.75 6.66 -11.92
N SER A 42 30.40 7.29 -12.91
CA SER A 42 31.79 6.94 -13.28
C SER A 42 32.85 7.41 -12.24
N LYS A 43 32.44 8.10 -11.16
CA LYS A 43 33.36 8.72 -10.19
C LYS A 43 33.29 8.19 -8.75
N MET A 44 32.52 7.13 -8.48
CA MET A 44 32.42 6.58 -7.11
C MET A 44 33.35 5.39 -6.91
N SER A 45 34.42 5.59 -6.12
CA SER A 45 35.28 4.50 -5.63
C SER A 45 34.51 3.59 -4.67
N ALA A 46 34.72 2.27 -4.78
CA ALA A 46 34.10 1.29 -3.92
C ALA A 46 34.45 1.53 -2.43
N PRO A 47 33.49 1.50 -1.50
CA PRO A 47 33.79 1.51 -0.07
C PRO A 47 34.46 0.19 0.35
N PRO A 48 35.31 0.21 1.38
CA PRO A 48 35.99 -0.99 1.86
C PRO A 48 34.99 -2.05 2.35
N PRO A 49 35.35 -3.34 2.27
CA PRO A 49 34.46 -4.42 2.67
C PRO A 49 34.07 -4.31 4.15
N LEU A 50 32.77 -4.38 4.41
CA LEU A 50 32.23 -4.39 5.77
C LEU A 50 32.65 -5.67 6.51
N SER A 51 33.08 -5.50 7.76
CA SER A 51 33.43 -6.61 8.65
C SER A 51 32.18 -7.44 9.00
N PRO A 52 32.31 -8.76 9.28
CA PRO A 52 31.18 -9.62 9.61
C PRO A 52 30.45 -9.13 10.86
N LEU A 53 29.12 -9.08 10.81
CA LEU A 53 28.30 -8.78 11.98
C LEU A 53 28.34 -9.94 12.99
N PRO A 54 28.39 -9.67 14.29
CA PRO A 54 28.31 -10.70 15.32
C PRO A 54 26.92 -11.37 15.33
N PRO A 55 26.83 -12.64 15.77
CA PRO A 55 25.57 -13.37 15.82
C PRO A 55 24.58 -12.74 16.81
N PRO A 56 23.27 -12.84 16.56
CA PRO A 56 22.25 -12.29 17.44
C PRO A 56 22.24 -13.02 18.80
N PRO A 57 21.90 -12.31 19.90
CA PRO A 57 21.79 -12.92 21.21
C PRO A 57 20.61 -13.92 21.28
N PRO A 58 20.69 -14.95 22.14
CA PRO A 58 19.65 -15.96 22.25
C PRO A 58 18.34 -15.38 22.81
N ASN A 59 17.22 -15.83 22.25
CA ASN A 59 15.86 -15.43 22.64
C ASN A 59 15.59 -15.72 24.14
N PRO A 60 14.97 -14.79 24.89
CA PRO A 60 14.48 -15.09 26.22
C PRO A 60 13.31 -16.07 26.17
N LEU A 61 13.34 -17.02 27.11
CA LEU A 61 12.40 -18.13 27.30
C LEU A 61 10.94 -17.65 27.36
N ASN A 62 10.09 -18.27 26.53
CA ASN A 62 8.63 -18.16 26.58
C ASN A 62 8.10 -18.72 27.91
N THR A 63 7.74 -17.87 28.85
CA THR A 63 6.90 -18.27 30.00
C THR A 63 5.43 -18.18 29.59
N HIS A 64 4.78 -19.34 29.42
CA HIS A 64 3.34 -19.45 29.23
C HIS A 64 2.58 -18.96 30.48
N PRO A 65 1.55 -18.10 30.37
CA PRO A 65 0.66 -17.81 31.49
C PRO A 65 -0.23 -19.04 31.79
N GLN A 66 -0.27 -19.43 33.07
CA GLN A 66 -1.08 -20.52 33.57
C GLN A 66 -2.60 -20.27 33.37
N ARG A 67 -3.32 -21.35 33.06
CA ARG A 67 -4.79 -21.39 32.99
C ARG A 67 -5.42 -21.04 34.34
N ARG A 68 -6.37 -20.10 34.35
CA ARG A 68 -7.22 -19.81 35.52
C ARG A 68 -8.37 -20.83 35.63
N PRO A 69 -8.88 -21.14 36.83
CA PRO A 69 -9.91 -22.15 37.06
C PRO A 69 -11.29 -21.69 36.56
N HIS A 70 -12.07 -22.65 36.09
CA HIS A 70 -13.48 -22.50 35.72
C HIS A 70 -14.30 -22.22 36.97
N ASN A 71 -15.03 -21.09 37.01
CA ASN A 71 -16.10 -20.88 37.98
C ASN A 71 -17.41 -20.53 37.26
N GLU A 72 -18.50 -20.88 37.93
CA GLU A 72 -19.82 -21.21 37.43
C GLU A 72 -20.55 -20.11 36.64
N SER A 73 -21.48 -20.54 35.78
CA SER A 73 -22.25 -19.67 34.88
C SER A 73 -23.43 -18.99 35.60
N PRO A 74 -23.62 -17.67 35.53
CA PRO A 74 -24.86 -17.04 36.00
C PRO A 74 -25.96 -17.09 34.91
N PRO A 75 -27.24 -17.03 35.30
CA PRO A 75 -28.35 -17.38 34.43
C PRO A 75 -28.63 -16.33 33.34
N ARG A 76 -29.17 -16.84 32.22
CA ARG A 76 -29.67 -16.10 31.05
C ARG A 76 -30.48 -14.88 31.48
N ASN A 77 -30.02 -13.69 31.13
CA ASN A 77 -30.83 -12.49 31.23
C ASN A 77 -30.74 -11.63 29.96
N GLN A 78 -31.93 -11.46 29.36
CA GLN A 78 -32.47 -10.32 28.60
C GLN A 78 -31.52 -9.49 27.72
N LYS A 79 -31.89 -9.35 26.44
CA LYS A 79 -31.28 -8.45 25.46
C LYS A 79 -31.24 -7.00 25.98
N ARG A 80 -30.16 -6.64 26.69
CA ARG A 80 -29.77 -5.25 26.90
C ARG A 80 -29.39 -4.67 25.55
N ARG A 81 -30.23 -3.77 25.05
CA ARG A 81 -29.94 -2.87 23.94
C ARG A 81 -28.60 -2.19 24.25
N ARG A 82 -27.54 -2.51 23.48
CA ARG A 82 -26.24 -1.86 23.66
C ARG A 82 -26.44 -0.36 23.44
N LEU A 83 -26.23 0.43 24.48
CA LEU A 83 -26.04 1.88 24.35
C LEU A 83 -24.94 2.11 23.30
N PRO A 84 -25.04 3.16 22.46
CA PRO A 84 -23.99 3.46 21.50
C PRO A 84 -22.67 3.59 22.27
N SER A 85 -21.69 2.77 21.89
CA SER A 85 -20.32 2.87 22.39
C SER A 85 -19.90 4.33 22.27
N SER A 86 -19.42 4.94 23.34
CA SER A 86 -18.72 6.22 23.26
C SER A 86 -17.65 6.12 22.16
N ALA A 87 -17.46 7.21 21.42
CA ALA A 87 -16.45 7.28 20.37
C ALA A 87 -15.10 6.92 21.02
N LYS A 88 -14.39 5.95 20.42
CA LYS A 88 -13.04 5.62 20.89
C LYS A 88 -12.18 6.88 20.81
N PRO A 89 -11.30 7.14 21.80
CA PRO A 89 -10.40 8.27 21.74
C PRO A 89 -9.56 8.19 20.46
N VAL A 90 -9.33 9.34 19.85
CA VAL A 90 -8.45 9.46 18.67
C VAL A 90 -7.06 9.01 19.10
N LYS A 91 -6.45 8.11 18.31
CA LYS A 91 -5.10 7.63 18.60
C LYS A 91 -4.09 8.69 18.18
N GLU A 92 -3.18 9.04 19.09
CA GLU A 92 -2.02 9.89 18.81
C GLU A 92 -1.18 9.35 17.63
N GLY A 93 -0.78 10.22 16.72
CA GLY A 93 -0.13 9.93 15.45
C GLY A 93 -1.01 9.16 14.46
N GLY A 94 -2.32 9.06 14.72
CA GLY A 94 -3.26 8.32 13.90
C GLY A 94 -3.76 9.12 12.70
N VAL A 95 -4.21 8.41 11.65
CA VAL A 95 -4.81 9.01 10.44
C VAL A 95 -5.97 9.96 10.78
N GLU A 96 -6.77 9.62 11.79
CA GLU A 96 -7.90 10.43 12.23
C GLU A 96 -7.44 11.75 12.89
N GLU A 97 -6.31 11.76 13.62
CA GLU A 97 -5.77 12.98 14.23
C GLU A 97 -5.25 13.94 13.15
N VAL A 98 -4.51 13.39 12.18
CA VAL A 98 -4.01 14.15 11.02
C VAL A 98 -5.17 14.77 10.25
N LEU A 99 -6.21 13.98 9.96
CA LEU A 99 -7.41 14.48 9.30
C LEU A 99 -8.12 15.57 10.12
N GLN A 100 -8.16 15.44 11.45
CA GLN A 100 -8.76 16.46 12.31
C GLN A 100 -7.99 17.78 12.32
N ALA A 101 -6.65 17.74 12.22
CA ALA A 101 -5.86 18.95 12.04
C ALA A 101 -6.17 19.65 10.70
N ASP A 102 -6.28 18.89 9.61
CA ASP A 102 -6.67 19.44 8.30
C ASP A 102 -8.10 20.01 8.31
N VAL A 103 -9.04 19.32 8.95
CA VAL A 103 -10.43 19.80 9.14
C VAL A 103 -10.45 21.12 9.91
N SER A 104 -9.71 21.21 11.02
CA SER A 104 -9.60 22.44 11.80
C SER A 104 -8.98 23.58 10.99
N SER A 105 -7.95 23.29 10.20
CA SER A 105 -7.31 24.26 9.31
C SER A 105 -8.28 24.77 8.24
N LEU A 106 -9.09 23.90 7.65
CA LEU A 106 -10.13 24.29 6.68
C LEU A 106 -11.15 25.24 7.31
N LEU A 107 -11.69 24.86 8.47
CA LEU A 107 -12.71 25.64 9.17
C LEU A 107 -12.15 27.03 9.52
N SER A 108 -10.93 27.09 10.06
CA SER A 108 -10.25 28.36 10.36
C SER A 108 -10.09 29.23 9.11
N THR A 109 -9.73 28.65 7.96
CA THR A 109 -9.57 29.38 6.69
C THR A 109 -10.90 29.95 6.19
N LEU A 110 -12.01 29.25 6.47
CA LEU A 110 -13.36 29.69 6.12
C LEU A 110 -13.98 30.63 7.17
N GLY A 111 -13.26 30.98 8.25
CA GLY A 111 -13.80 31.77 9.35
C GLY A 111 -14.89 31.05 10.15
N LEU A 112 -14.92 29.72 10.09
CA LEU A 112 -15.88 28.87 10.79
C LEU A 112 -15.24 28.27 12.04
N SER A 113 -16.02 28.18 13.11
CA SER A 113 -15.63 27.45 14.31
C SER A 113 -16.09 26.00 14.24
N ARG A 114 -15.32 25.11 14.88
CA ARG A 114 -15.76 23.74 15.08
C ARG A 114 -16.93 23.74 16.06
N PRO A 115 -18.02 23.00 15.79
CA PRO A 115 -19.12 22.89 16.75
C PRO A 115 -18.63 22.29 18.06
N GLU A 116 -19.00 22.91 19.18
CA GLU A 116 -18.65 22.44 20.53
C GLU A 116 -19.31 21.09 20.87
N ILE A 117 -20.45 20.81 20.23
CA ILE A 117 -21.19 19.55 20.34
C ILE A 117 -21.12 18.85 18.98
N PRO A 118 -20.82 17.54 18.91
CA PRO A 118 -20.90 16.78 17.66
C PRO A 118 -22.25 17.05 17.00
N PHE A 119 -22.24 17.43 15.71
CA PHE A 119 -23.49 17.68 14.99
C PHE A 119 -24.45 16.52 15.22
N SER A 120 -25.64 16.82 15.71
CA SER A 120 -26.72 15.85 15.70
C SER A 120 -26.97 15.47 14.24
N GLU A 121 -27.27 14.19 13.95
CA GLU A 121 -27.53 13.77 12.56
C GLU A 121 -28.77 14.47 11.97
N GLN A 122 -29.58 15.13 12.81
CA GLN A 122 -30.72 15.95 12.40
C GLN A 122 -30.25 17.12 11.52
N GLY A 123 -30.78 17.19 10.30
CA GLY A 123 -30.43 18.20 9.30
C GLY A 123 -29.27 17.82 8.37
N LEU A 124 -28.58 16.70 8.64
CA LEU A 124 -27.58 16.19 7.70
C LEU A 124 -28.27 15.41 6.55
N PRO A 125 -27.68 15.40 5.35
CA PRO A 125 -28.18 14.58 4.25
C PRO A 125 -28.28 13.11 4.65
N PRO A 126 -29.35 12.39 4.23
CA PRO A 126 -29.51 10.98 4.56
C PRO A 126 -28.31 10.15 4.13
N ARG A 127 -27.99 9.08 4.88
CA ARG A 127 -26.98 8.11 4.44
C ARG A 127 -27.39 7.52 3.09
N PHE A 128 -26.40 7.32 2.24
CA PHE A 128 -26.49 6.85 0.86
C PHE A 128 -27.18 7.83 -0.10
N SER A 129 -27.50 9.06 0.31
CA SER A 129 -27.90 10.13 -0.59
C SER A 129 -26.71 10.70 -1.36
N GLU A 130 -26.99 11.28 -2.52
CA GLU A 130 -26.02 12.02 -3.33
C GLU A 130 -26.05 13.50 -2.97
N VAL A 131 -24.87 14.10 -2.88
CA VAL A 131 -24.68 15.52 -2.61
C VAL A 131 -23.70 16.09 -3.61
N GLU A 132 -23.96 17.32 -4.06
CA GLU A 132 -23.00 18.09 -4.85
C GLU A 132 -22.11 18.90 -3.90
N LEU A 133 -20.79 18.79 -4.06
CA LEU A 133 -19.82 19.39 -3.18
C LEU A 133 -18.74 20.10 -3.98
N THR A 134 -18.38 21.31 -3.56
CA THR A 134 -17.20 22.02 -4.07
C THR A 134 -16.01 21.73 -3.16
N ILE A 135 -14.97 21.12 -3.71
CA ILE A 135 -13.76 20.77 -2.96
C ILE A 135 -12.94 22.02 -2.70
N LYS A 136 -12.56 22.22 -1.43
CA LYS A 136 -11.84 23.42 -0.96
C LYS A 136 -10.36 23.18 -0.74
N MET A 137 -9.99 22.00 -0.25
CA MET A 137 -8.59 21.65 0.01
C MET A 137 -8.35 20.15 -0.14
N LEU A 138 -7.08 19.77 -0.28
CA LEU A 138 -6.64 18.37 -0.22
C LEU A 138 -6.13 18.09 1.21
N SER A 139 -6.65 17.05 1.84
CA SER A 139 -6.16 16.61 3.16
C SER A 139 -4.79 15.97 3.03
N SER A 140 -4.08 15.86 4.16
CA SER A 140 -2.80 15.17 4.24
C SER A 140 -2.90 13.65 3.99
N THR A 141 -4.12 13.11 4.02
CA THR A 141 -4.41 11.71 3.65
C THR A 141 -4.67 11.54 2.15
N GLY A 142 -4.67 12.63 1.38
CA GLY A 142 -4.88 12.64 -0.07
C GLY A 142 -6.35 12.57 -0.49
N ASP A 143 -7.29 12.89 0.39
CA ASP A 143 -8.71 12.99 0.07
C ASP A 143 -9.13 14.47 0.05
N GLY A 144 -10.04 14.85 -0.85
CA GLY A 144 -10.57 16.21 -0.92
C GLY A 144 -11.45 16.52 0.28
N LEU A 145 -11.39 17.76 0.77
CA LEU A 145 -12.26 18.27 1.81
C LEU A 145 -13.17 19.35 1.24
N ALA A 146 -14.47 19.17 1.43
CA ALA A 146 -15.50 20.15 1.11
C ALA A 146 -16.19 20.60 2.39
N GLU A 147 -16.58 21.87 2.43
CA GLU A 147 -17.49 22.40 3.44
C GLU A 147 -18.85 22.62 2.78
N HIS A 148 -19.91 22.14 3.44
CA HIS A 148 -21.28 22.39 3.03
C HIS A 148 -22.19 22.45 4.25
N SER A 149 -22.92 23.56 4.42
CA SER A 149 -23.85 23.79 5.52
C SER A 149 -23.24 23.61 6.92
N GLY A 150 -22.02 24.11 7.13
CA GLY A 150 -21.26 24.01 8.38
C GLY A 150 -20.60 22.66 8.61
N ARG A 151 -20.70 21.73 7.65
CA ARG A 151 -20.23 20.35 7.79
C ARG A 151 -19.08 20.06 6.82
N ILE A 152 -18.03 19.42 7.30
CA ILE A 152 -16.94 18.93 6.45
C ILE A 152 -17.26 17.56 5.87
N TYR A 153 -17.01 17.39 4.57
CA TYR A 153 -17.13 16.15 3.82
C TYR A 153 -15.75 15.73 3.31
N VAL A 154 -15.39 14.47 3.54
CA VAL A 154 -14.18 13.84 3.03
C VAL A 154 -14.54 13.09 1.75
N VAL A 155 -13.93 13.50 0.64
CA VAL A 155 -14.25 13.05 -0.71
C VAL A 155 -13.00 12.49 -1.41
N PRO A 156 -12.90 11.16 -1.57
CA PRO A 156 -11.84 10.54 -2.34
C PRO A 156 -11.74 11.04 -3.79
N PHE A 157 -10.57 10.90 -4.42
CA PHE A 157 -10.37 11.12 -5.86
C PHE A 157 -10.81 12.49 -6.40
N SER A 158 -10.74 13.50 -5.54
CA SER A 158 -11.14 14.86 -5.84
C SER A 158 -10.06 15.84 -5.38
N ILE A 159 -9.95 16.99 -6.05
CA ILE A 159 -8.91 17.98 -5.78
C ILE A 159 -9.53 19.38 -5.60
N PRO A 160 -8.82 20.34 -4.98
CA PRO A 160 -9.34 21.70 -4.77
C PRO A 160 -9.86 22.33 -6.06
N GLY A 161 -11.05 22.91 -5.98
CA GLY A 161 -11.76 23.52 -7.12
C GLY A 161 -12.69 22.58 -7.88
N ASP A 162 -12.63 21.26 -7.68
CA ASP A 162 -13.59 20.34 -8.29
C ASP A 162 -15.00 20.60 -7.73
N ILE A 163 -16.01 20.52 -8.60
CA ILE A 163 -17.42 20.32 -8.21
C ILE A 163 -17.75 18.86 -8.52
N VAL A 164 -18.10 18.10 -7.49
CA VAL A 164 -18.29 16.65 -7.57
C VAL A 164 -19.66 16.24 -7.06
N THR A 165 -20.16 15.12 -7.59
CA THR A 165 -21.24 14.38 -6.94
C THR A 165 -20.61 13.28 -6.08
N ALA A 166 -20.95 13.29 -4.78
CA ALA A 166 -20.47 12.33 -3.80
C ALA A 166 -21.65 11.66 -3.09
N LYS A 167 -21.49 10.39 -2.74
CA LYS A 167 -22.47 9.62 -1.98
C LYS A 167 -22.12 9.63 -0.52
N VAL A 168 -23.01 10.12 0.34
CA VAL A 168 -22.80 10.11 1.79
C VAL A 168 -22.82 8.67 2.30
N ILE A 169 -21.76 8.21 2.98
CA ILE A 169 -21.70 6.82 3.50
C ILE A 169 -22.00 6.79 4.99
N ARG A 170 -21.35 7.67 5.76
CA ARG A 170 -21.54 7.74 7.21
C ARG A 170 -21.14 9.12 7.74
N HIS A 171 -21.73 9.48 8.87
CA HIS A 171 -21.36 10.66 9.63
C HIS A 171 -20.46 10.26 10.80
N MET A 172 -19.30 10.88 10.88
CA MET A 172 -18.40 10.85 12.04
C MET A 172 -18.72 12.05 12.95
N PRO A 173 -18.20 12.13 14.18
CA PRO A 173 -18.46 13.29 15.03
C PRO A 173 -18.04 14.63 14.40
N THR A 174 -16.99 14.64 13.57
CA THR A 174 -16.32 15.84 13.07
C THR A 174 -16.52 16.10 11.58
N HIS A 175 -16.82 15.06 10.81
CA HIS A 175 -16.91 15.12 9.35
C HIS A 175 -17.85 14.03 8.81
N SER A 176 -18.23 14.12 7.55
CA SER A 176 -18.98 13.09 6.82
C SER A 176 -18.03 12.38 5.85
N VAL A 177 -18.09 11.05 5.81
CA VAL A 177 -17.31 10.24 4.86
C VAL A 177 -18.18 9.94 3.66
N THR A 178 -17.62 10.11 2.46
CA THR A 178 -18.31 9.92 1.19
C THR A 178 -17.59 8.92 0.28
N ASP A 179 -18.36 8.33 -0.63
CA ASP A 179 -17.83 7.69 -1.83
C ASP A 179 -17.91 8.70 -2.99
N PHE A 180 -16.86 8.77 -3.80
CA PHE A 180 -16.83 9.57 -5.02
C PHE A 180 -17.69 8.93 -6.11
N LEU A 181 -18.52 9.71 -6.82
CA LEU A 181 -19.31 9.22 -7.94
C LEU A 181 -18.84 9.80 -9.28
N SER A 182 -18.81 11.13 -9.41
CA SER A 182 -18.40 11.79 -10.66
C SER A 182 -17.99 13.24 -10.43
N VAL A 183 -17.26 13.79 -11.40
CA VAL A 183 -17.01 15.24 -11.48
C VAL A 183 -18.07 15.89 -12.35
N LYS A 184 -18.66 16.97 -11.83
CA LYS A 184 -19.57 17.85 -12.55
C LYS A 184 -18.83 18.98 -13.23
N SER A 185 -17.86 19.59 -12.55
CA SER A 185 -16.95 20.58 -13.10
C SER A 185 -15.53 20.32 -12.59
N PRO A 186 -14.54 20.04 -13.46
CA PRO A 186 -13.16 19.86 -13.05
C PRO A 186 -12.54 21.17 -12.59
N SER A 187 -11.59 21.11 -11.66
CA SER A 187 -10.73 22.24 -11.33
C SER A 187 -9.70 22.51 -12.45
N GLN A 188 -9.00 23.64 -12.36
CA GLN A 188 -7.92 23.98 -13.31
C GLN A 188 -6.72 23.02 -13.24
N ASP A 189 -6.51 22.40 -12.08
CA ASP A 189 -5.41 21.46 -11.84
C ASP A 189 -5.81 20.01 -12.14
N ARG A 190 -7.05 19.75 -12.58
CA ARG A 190 -7.54 18.40 -12.88
C ARG A 190 -7.35 18.08 -14.36
N ASP A 191 -6.67 16.99 -14.64
CA ASP A 191 -6.50 16.45 -15.99
C ASP A 191 -6.73 14.93 -15.99
N ASP A 192 -7.93 14.52 -16.37
CA ASP A 192 -8.31 13.10 -16.45
C ASP A 192 -7.60 12.37 -17.61
N SER A 193 -6.97 13.07 -18.56
CA SER A 193 -6.18 12.44 -19.63
C SER A 193 -4.89 11.80 -19.12
N LEU A 194 -4.44 12.19 -17.92
CA LEU A 194 -3.28 11.61 -17.23
C LEU A 194 -3.57 10.23 -16.61
N ILE A 195 -4.85 9.86 -16.50
CA ILE A 195 -5.28 8.62 -15.84
C ILE A 195 -4.95 7.42 -16.74
N GLY A 196 -3.86 6.72 -16.41
CA GLY A 196 -3.42 5.51 -17.11
C GLY A 196 -4.11 4.23 -16.65
N CYS A 197 -4.91 4.28 -15.57
CA CYS A 197 -5.55 3.11 -14.96
C CYS A 197 -7.08 3.16 -15.07
N ARG A 198 -7.67 2.17 -15.76
CA ARG A 198 -9.13 2.03 -15.89
C ARG A 198 -9.90 1.83 -14.58
N TYR A 199 -9.21 1.49 -13.48
CA TYR A 199 -9.81 1.31 -12.15
C TYR A 199 -9.54 2.47 -11.20
N PHE A 200 -8.90 3.54 -11.70
CA PHE A 200 -8.80 4.77 -10.95
C PHE A 200 -10.20 5.23 -10.50
N SER A 201 -10.27 5.92 -9.37
CA SER A 201 -11.51 6.26 -8.65
C SER A 201 -12.33 5.11 -8.06
N THR A 202 -11.91 3.85 -8.22
CA THR A 202 -12.54 2.68 -7.56
C THR A 202 -11.56 1.87 -6.74
N CYS A 203 -10.40 1.54 -7.30
CA CYS A 203 -9.31 0.83 -6.62
C CYS A 203 -8.70 1.72 -5.52
N SER A 204 -8.39 1.15 -4.35
CA SER A 204 -7.77 1.90 -3.25
C SER A 204 -6.27 2.15 -3.41
N GLY A 205 -5.66 1.79 -4.54
CA GLY A 205 -4.20 1.79 -4.72
C GLY A 205 -3.60 3.13 -5.13
N CYS A 206 -4.25 3.90 -6.00
CA CYS A 206 -3.74 5.18 -6.53
C CYS A 206 -4.71 6.30 -6.20
N GLN A 207 -4.21 7.46 -5.74
CA GLN A 207 -5.06 8.58 -5.30
C GLN A 207 -5.08 9.77 -6.25
N PHE A 208 -4.00 10.00 -7.02
CA PHE A 208 -3.75 11.28 -7.69
C PHE A 208 -3.51 11.18 -9.20
N GLN A 209 -3.98 10.12 -9.89
CA GLN A 209 -3.67 9.97 -11.33
C GLN A 209 -4.25 11.10 -12.21
N MET A 210 -5.27 11.81 -11.73
CA MET A 210 -5.86 12.99 -12.37
C MET A 210 -5.10 14.31 -12.09
N LEU A 211 -4.10 14.30 -11.22
CA LEU A 211 -3.38 15.49 -10.78
C LEU A 211 -2.00 15.54 -11.46
N PRO A 212 -1.60 16.66 -12.12
CA PRO A 212 -0.29 16.82 -12.70
C PRO A 212 0.83 16.48 -11.71
N TYR A 213 1.89 15.83 -12.20
CA TYR A 213 2.92 15.28 -11.31
C TYR A 213 3.58 16.33 -10.42
N ALA A 214 3.82 17.54 -10.93
CA ALA A 214 4.36 18.66 -10.14
C ALA A 214 3.46 19.01 -8.95
N LYS A 215 2.14 18.98 -9.12
CA LYS A 215 1.16 19.22 -8.06
C LYS A 215 1.12 18.08 -7.04
N GLN A 216 1.38 16.84 -7.46
CA GLN A 216 1.56 15.72 -6.53
C GLN A 216 2.79 15.93 -5.64
N LEU A 217 3.92 16.37 -6.22
CA LEU A 217 5.15 16.66 -5.48
C LEU A 217 4.98 17.83 -4.50
N GLU A 218 4.32 18.90 -4.93
CA GLU A 218 3.94 20.05 -4.10
C GLU A 218 3.06 19.60 -2.92
N HIS A 219 2.03 18.81 -3.18
CA HIS A 219 1.16 18.28 -2.14
C HIS A 219 1.95 17.46 -1.10
N LYS A 220 2.82 16.55 -1.55
CA LYS A 220 3.65 15.74 -0.65
C LYS A 220 4.57 16.59 0.23
N ARG A 221 5.16 17.66 -0.33
CA ARG A 221 5.96 18.64 0.44
C ARG A 221 5.10 19.30 1.52
N ASN A 222 3.90 19.75 1.15
CA ASN A 222 2.96 20.40 2.07
C ASN A 222 2.50 19.45 3.19
N VAL A 223 2.35 18.15 2.93
CA VAL A 223 2.05 17.15 3.97
C VAL A 223 3.15 17.10 5.03
N ILE A 224 4.43 17.12 4.62
CA ILE A 224 5.56 17.14 5.57
C ILE A 224 5.59 18.45 6.35
N GLN A 225 5.37 19.59 5.69
CA GLN A 225 5.30 20.89 6.37
C GLN A 225 4.22 20.89 7.46
N LYS A 226 3.00 20.47 7.11
CA LYS A 226 1.88 20.33 8.07
C LYS A 226 2.22 19.37 9.21
N ALA A 227 2.98 18.30 8.95
CA ALA A 227 3.36 17.37 9.99
C ALA A 227 4.29 18.02 11.03
N TYR A 228 5.25 18.83 10.58
CA TYR A 228 6.09 19.61 11.49
C TYR A 228 5.28 20.66 12.25
N ASP A 229 4.45 21.42 11.56
CA ASP A 229 3.68 22.53 12.15
C ASP A 229 2.71 22.03 13.24
N ASN A 230 2.08 20.87 13.02
CA ASN A 230 1.03 20.38 13.91
C ASN A 230 1.51 19.37 14.96
N PHE A 231 2.59 18.62 14.72
CA PHE A 231 2.92 17.44 15.54
C PHE A 231 4.37 17.39 16.04
N SER A 232 5.27 18.26 15.58
CA SER A 232 6.69 18.15 15.98
C SER A 232 6.96 18.62 17.42
N ASN A 233 6.13 19.53 17.96
CA ASN A 233 6.41 20.26 19.19
C ASN A 233 7.75 21.02 19.18
N LEU A 234 8.32 21.26 17.99
CA LEU A 234 9.56 22.01 17.81
C LEU A 234 9.22 23.48 17.54
N ASP A 235 10.10 24.39 17.96
CA ASP A 235 9.99 25.80 17.57
C ASP A 235 10.19 25.91 16.05
N PRO A 236 9.21 26.44 15.30
CA PRO A 236 9.33 26.60 13.84
C PRO A 236 10.57 27.38 13.41
N LYS A 237 11.10 28.27 14.26
CA LYS A 237 12.32 29.04 13.98
C LYS A 237 13.59 28.19 13.97
N LEU A 238 13.56 27.01 14.62
CA LEU A 238 14.67 26.07 14.68
C LEU A 238 14.63 25.05 13.54
N LEU A 239 13.52 24.97 12.80
CA LEU A 239 13.36 24.04 11.70
C LEU A 239 13.87 24.66 10.39
N PRO A 240 14.75 23.96 9.64
CA PRO A 240 15.01 24.36 8.27
C PRO A 240 13.71 24.21 7.45
N GLY A 241 13.53 25.06 6.45
CA GLY A 241 12.42 24.93 5.51
C GLY A 241 12.44 23.54 4.86
N VAL A 242 11.26 22.93 4.71
CA VAL A 242 11.12 21.67 3.98
C VAL A 242 11.52 21.91 2.53
N GLY A 243 12.48 21.14 1.99
CA GLY A 243 12.92 21.26 0.59
C GLY A 243 11.90 20.68 -0.41
N ASP A 244 12.22 20.76 -1.70
CA ASP A 244 11.38 20.19 -2.75
C ASP A 244 11.32 18.66 -2.69
N THR A 245 10.15 18.10 -3.00
CA THR A 245 9.97 16.65 -3.11
C THR A 245 10.69 16.15 -4.36
N VAL A 246 11.64 15.23 -4.19
CA VAL A 246 12.34 14.58 -5.31
C VAL A 246 11.37 13.67 -6.05
N GLY A 247 11.21 13.91 -7.36
CA GLY A 247 10.38 13.08 -8.21
C GLY A 247 11.00 11.71 -8.52
N SER A 248 10.15 10.70 -8.64
CA SER A 248 10.49 9.42 -9.23
C SER A 248 10.77 9.61 -10.73
N PRO A 249 11.84 8.99 -11.28
CA PRO A 249 12.09 9.00 -12.72
C PRO A 249 10.94 8.39 -13.55
N LEU A 250 10.18 7.48 -12.95
CA LEU A 250 9.04 6.80 -13.58
C LEU A 250 7.75 7.08 -12.82
N GLN A 251 6.69 7.47 -13.54
CA GLN A 251 5.34 7.67 -12.99
C GLN A 251 4.42 6.44 -13.16
N TYR A 252 4.74 5.58 -14.14
CA TYR A 252 4.11 4.28 -14.40
C TYR A 252 5.19 3.22 -14.55
N GLY A 253 4.83 1.94 -14.43
CA GLY A 253 5.78 0.84 -14.57
C GLY A 253 6.90 0.81 -13.53
N TYR A 254 6.83 1.58 -12.45
CA TYR A 254 7.90 1.66 -11.44
C TYR A 254 7.83 0.55 -10.40
N ARG A 255 6.66 -0.08 -10.21
CA ARG A 255 6.38 -0.94 -9.07
C ARG A 255 6.86 -2.37 -9.32
N THR A 256 7.89 -2.80 -8.58
CA THR A 256 8.53 -4.13 -8.69
C THR A 256 7.90 -5.22 -7.81
N LYS A 257 6.84 -4.89 -7.05
CA LYS A 257 6.04 -5.86 -6.28
C LYS A 257 4.56 -5.54 -6.30
N LEU A 258 3.73 -6.52 -6.65
CA LEU A 258 2.28 -6.49 -6.50
C LEU A 258 1.81 -7.66 -5.63
N THR A 259 0.73 -7.42 -4.89
CA THR A 259 0.11 -8.45 -4.04
C THR A 259 -1.40 -8.49 -4.21
N PRO A 260 -1.92 -8.79 -5.43
CA PRO A 260 -3.35 -8.97 -5.61
C PRO A 260 -3.85 -10.13 -4.75
N HIS A 261 -5.11 -10.10 -4.38
CA HIS A 261 -5.72 -11.10 -3.52
C HIS A 261 -7.16 -11.36 -3.94
N PHE A 262 -7.71 -12.45 -3.44
CA PHE A 262 -9.11 -12.81 -3.61
C PHE A 262 -9.69 -13.30 -2.28
N ASP A 263 -10.99 -13.08 -2.10
CA ASP A 263 -11.73 -13.60 -0.96
C ASP A 263 -12.09 -15.06 -1.20
N GLY A 264 -12.28 -15.83 -0.12
CA GLY A 264 -12.73 -17.22 -0.21
C GLY A 264 -13.85 -17.55 0.76
N PRO A 265 -14.46 -18.73 0.59
CA PRO A 265 -15.63 -19.12 1.36
C PRO A 265 -15.30 -19.23 2.85
N ARG A 266 -16.26 -18.85 3.70
CA ARG A 266 -16.10 -18.89 5.17
C ARG A 266 -15.86 -20.30 5.71
N LYS A 267 -16.40 -21.33 5.03
CA LYS A 267 -16.25 -22.74 5.37
C LYS A 267 -16.25 -23.58 4.10
N GLY A 268 -15.57 -24.73 4.14
CA GLY A 268 -15.66 -25.74 3.08
C GLY A 268 -14.64 -25.63 1.95
N GLY A 269 -13.90 -24.52 1.84
CA GLY A 269 -12.97 -24.29 0.72
C GLY A 269 -13.69 -24.14 -0.63
N PHE A 270 -12.93 -23.90 -1.68
CA PHE A 270 -13.46 -23.90 -3.04
C PHE A 270 -13.62 -25.34 -3.55
N LYS A 271 -14.64 -25.56 -4.37
CA LYS A 271 -14.92 -26.83 -5.03
C LYS A 271 -14.56 -26.76 -6.52
N ALA A 272 -14.37 -27.92 -7.13
CA ALA A 272 -14.23 -28.00 -8.57
C ALA A 272 -15.50 -27.47 -9.26
N GLY A 273 -15.33 -26.55 -10.22
CA GLY A 273 -16.43 -25.89 -10.91
C GLY A 273 -16.99 -24.64 -10.23
N ASP A 274 -16.49 -24.25 -9.05
CA ASP A 274 -16.83 -22.95 -8.47
C ASP A 274 -16.33 -21.82 -9.39
N PRO A 275 -17.08 -20.71 -9.53
CA PRO A 275 -16.64 -19.57 -10.32
C PRO A 275 -15.41 -18.92 -9.67
N THR A 276 -14.48 -18.47 -10.50
CA THR A 276 -13.31 -17.71 -10.05
C THR A 276 -13.79 -16.43 -9.34
N PRO A 277 -13.37 -16.18 -8.09
CA PRO A 277 -13.71 -14.94 -7.38
C PRO A 277 -13.00 -13.74 -8.02
N ASP A 278 -13.44 -12.53 -7.70
CA ASP A 278 -12.70 -11.31 -8.03
C ASP A 278 -11.25 -11.40 -7.49
N ILE A 279 -10.27 -11.14 -8.35
CA ILE A 279 -8.84 -11.14 -8.02
C ILE A 279 -8.28 -9.75 -8.27
N GLY A 280 -7.77 -9.10 -7.22
CA GLY A 280 -7.16 -7.78 -7.38
C GLY A 280 -6.88 -7.08 -6.06
N PHE A 281 -7.33 -5.84 -5.95
CA PHE A 281 -7.08 -4.98 -4.78
C PHE A 281 -8.39 -4.51 -4.16
N MET A 282 -8.32 -3.86 -3.00
CA MET A 282 -9.53 -3.41 -2.33
C MET A 282 -10.19 -2.24 -3.07
N VAL A 283 -11.52 -2.22 -3.05
CA VAL A 283 -12.30 -1.03 -3.42
C VAL A 283 -12.08 0.05 -2.35
N LYS A 284 -11.85 1.31 -2.76
CA LYS A 284 -11.71 2.43 -1.82
C LYS A 284 -12.96 2.52 -0.93
N GLY A 285 -12.75 2.63 0.38
CA GLY A 285 -13.82 2.73 1.36
C GLY A 285 -14.54 1.41 1.70
N GLN A 286 -14.26 0.31 1.01
CA GLN A 286 -14.99 -0.96 1.20
C GLN A 286 -14.06 -2.14 1.50
N ARG A 287 -14.58 -3.10 2.28
CA ARG A 287 -13.90 -4.38 2.52
C ARG A 287 -14.29 -5.43 1.46
N ARG A 288 -14.10 -5.07 0.19
CA ARG A 288 -14.40 -5.91 -0.96
C ARG A 288 -13.26 -5.84 -1.98
N VAL A 289 -12.91 -6.98 -2.55
CA VAL A 289 -11.94 -7.08 -3.65
C VAL A 289 -12.58 -6.53 -4.94
N LEU A 290 -11.80 -5.76 -5.68
CA LEU A 290 -12.07 -5.33 -7.05
C LEU A 290 -11.32 -6.25 -7.99
N ASP A 291 -12.03 -6.82 -8.96
CA ASP A 291 -11.40 -7.63 -10.00
C ASP A 291 -10.52 -6.76 -10.90
N ILE A 292 -9.23 -7.07 -10.98
CA ILE A 292 -8.21 -6.31 -11.70
C ILE A 292 -7.37 -7.26 -12.56
N GLU A 293 -7.39 -7.06 -13.88
CA GLU A 293 -6.58 -7.82 -14.83
C GLU A 293 -5.21 -7.21 -15.12
N ASP A 294 -5.02 -5.92 -14.81
CA ASP A 294 -3.79 -5.19 -15.10
C ASP A 294 -3.55 -4.03 -14.13
N CYS A 295 -2.28 -3.72 -13.85
CA CYS A 295 -1.90 -2.62 -12.97
C CYS A 295 -0.78 -1.79 -13.63
N PRO A 296 -1.11 -0.64 -14.25
CA PRO A 296 -0.16 0.16 -15.04
C PRO A 296 1.05 0.71 -14.26
N ILE A 297 0.95 0.81 -12.93
CA ILE A 297 2.09 1.18 -12.09
C ILE A 297 3.07 0.02 -11.88
N GLY A 298 2.65 -1.22 -12.10
CA GLY A 298 3.51 -2.40 -12.08
C GLY A 298 4.41 -2.48 -13.30
N THR A 299 5.64 -2.97 -13.14
CA THR A 299 6.54 -3.21 -14.27
C THR A 299 5.90 -4.16 -15.28
N GLU A 300 6.36 -4.12 -16.54
CA GLU A 300 5.80 -4.94 -17.61
C GLU A 300 5.79 -6.44 -17.29
N ILE A 301 6.81 -6.93 -16.59
CA ILE A 301 6.86 -8.33 -16.18
C ILE A 301 5.80 -8.68 -15.12
N LEU A 302 5.45 -7.74 -14.23
CA LEU A 302 4.37 -7.94 -13.27
C LEU A 302 2.99 -7.82 -13.91
N ARG A 303 2.83 -6.96 -14.92
CA ARG A 303 1.60 -6.87 -15.73
C ARG A 303 1.33 -8.15 -16.51
N LYS A 304 2.39 -8.83 -16.97
CA LYS A 304 2.29 -10.21 -17.49
C LYS A 304 2.01 -11.21 -16.36
N GLY A 305 2.72 -11.09 -15.25
CA GLY A 305 2.61 -11.95 -14.08
C GLY A 305 1.21 -12.03 -13.49
N ILE A 306 0.49 -10.90 -13.37
CA ILE A 306 -0.89 -10.89 -12.86
C ILE A 306 -1.85 -11.68 -13.75
N LYS A 307 -1.71 -11.59 -15.09
CA LYS A 307 -2.53 -12.36 -16.03
C LYS A 307 -2.29 -13.86 -15.89
N SER A 308 -1.02 -14.27 -15.80
CA SER A 308 -0.65 -15.66 -15.59
C SER A 308 -1.12 -16.19 -14.23
N ALA A 309 -1.00 -15.39 -13.17
CA ALA A 309 -1.41 -15.78 -11.83
C ALA A 309 -2.94 -15.93 -11.73
N ARG A 310 -3.71 -15.05 -12.38
CA ARG A 310 -5.18 -15.17 -12.46
C ARG A 310 -5.59 -16.48 -13.10
N LYS A 311 -5.00 -16.82 -14.26
CA LYS A 311 -5.24 -18.09 -14.94
C LYS A 311 -4.87 -19.29 -14.06
N TYR A 312 -3.75 -19.22 -13.34
CA TYR A 312 -3.36 -20.28 -12.42
C TYR A 312 -4.38 -20.47 -11.30
N VAL A 313 -4.89 -19.36 -10.71
CA VAL A 313 -5.92 -19.43 -9.67
C VAL A 313 -7.20 -20.06 -10.22
N GLU A 314 -7.66 -19.66 -11.41
CA GLU A 314 -8.83 -20.25 -12.06
C GLU A 314 -8.69 -21.77 -12.25
N GLU A 315 -7.56 -22.23 -12.79
CA GLU A 315 -7.30 -23.66 -13.04
C GLU A 315 -7.16 -24.48 -11.73
N ASN A 316 -6.70 -23.84 -10.65
CA ASN A 316 -6.34 -24.51 -9.40
C ASN A 316 -7.22 -24.07 -8.21
N LEU A 317 -8.36 -23.42 -8.45
CA LEU A 317 -9.16 -22.78 -7.41
C LEU A 317 -9.56 -23.77 -6.30
N HIS A 318 -9.93 -24.99 -6.70
CA HIS A 318 -10.30 -26.10 -5.82
C HIS A 318 -9.21 -26.51 -4.80
N THR A 319 -7.95 -26.12 -5.03
CA THR A 319 -6.85 -26.37 -4.08
C THR A 319 -6.85 -25.39 -2.90
N TYR A 320 -7.53 -24.26 -3.05
CA TYR A 320 -7.59 -23.21 -2.03
C TYR A 320 -8.68 -23.50 -1.00
N LYS A 321 -8.31 -23.45 0.29
CA LYS A 321 -9.26 -23.61 1.41
C LYS A 321 -9.87 -22.30 1.88
N ARG A 322 -9.26 -21.18 1.51
CA ARG A 322 -9.59 -19.80 1.90
C ARG A 322 -9.15 -18.87 0.78
N GLY A 323 -9.53 -17.60 0.86
CA GLY A 323 -8.92 -16.55 0.04
C GLY A 323 -7.40 -16.49 0.26
N ALA A 324 -6.68 -15.97 -0.73
CA ALA A 324 -5.23 -15.89 -0.69
C ALA A 324 -4.73 -14.56 -1.25
N THR A 325 -3.52 -14.19 -0.82
CA THR A 325 -2.72 -13.12 -1.43
C THR A 325 -1.69 -13.75 -2.35
N ILE A 326 -1.64 -13.27 -3.59
CA ILE A 326 -0.75 -13.73 -4.65
C ILE A 326 0.45 -12.78 -4.67
N LEU A 327 1.66 -13.29 -4.44
CA LEU A 327 2.88 -12.50 -4.59
C LEU A 327 3.26 -12.42 -6.08
N LEU A 328 3.57 -11.22 -6.56
CA LEU A 328 4.21 -10.98 -7.84
C LEU A 328 5.41 -10.07 -7.58
N ARG A 329 6.64 -10.58 -7.74
CA ARG A 329 7.88 -9.83 -7.47
C ARG A 329 8.80 -9.91 -8.68
N GLU A 330 9.32 -8.76 -9.13
CA GLU A 330 10.32 -8.73 -10.18
C GLU A 330 11.66 -9.26 -9.66
N SER A 331 12.33 -10.07 -10.48
CA SER A 331 13.74 -10.41 -10.32
C SER A 331 14.45 -10.06 -11.62
N THR A 332 15.55 -9.35 -11.51
CA THR A 332 16.36 -8.91 -12.65
C THR A 332 17.66 -9.70 -12.73
N THR A 333 18.03 -10.15 -13.92
CA THR A 333 19.37 -10.65 -14.25
C THR A 333 20.02 -9.69 -15.23
N ARG A 334 21.27 -9.31 -14.97
CA ARG A 334 22.07 -8.45 -15.86
C ARG A 334 23.11 -9.27 -16.60
N ARG A 335 23.28 -9.01 -17.89
CA ARG A 335 24.39 -9.52 -18.70
C ARG A 335 25.09 -8.37 -19.40
N PRO A 336 26.42 -8.38 -19.52
CA PRO A 336 27.14 -7.37 -20.28
C PRO A 336 26.71 -7.42 -21.75
N ARG A 337 26.60 -6.25 -22.38
CA ARG A 337 26.35 -6.15 -23.82
C ARG A 337 27.65 -6.46 -24.57
N GLU A 338 27.60 -7.42 -25.50
CA GLU A 338 28.77 -8.00 -26.18
C GLU A 338 29.59 -7.00 -27.04
N GLU A 339 29.12 -5.75 -27.24
CA GLU A 339 29.70 -4.78 -28.18
C GLU A 339 29.98 -3.39 -27.57
N SER A 340 30.28 -3.28 -26.26
CA SER A 340 30.60 -1.97 -25.66
C SER A 340 32.12 -1.75 -25.52
N GLU A 341 32.72 -1.04 -26.48
CA GLU A 341 34.02 -0.38 -26.29
C GLU A 341 33.82 0.84 -25.37
N GLY A 342 33.74 0.65 -24.05
CA GLY A 342 33.54 1.72 -23.07
C GLY A 342 32.87 1.29 -21.76
N ASP A 343 32.22 2.24 -21.07
CA ASP A 343 31.42 1.99 -19.86
C ASP A 343 30.44 0.82 -20.10
N THR A 344 30.48 -0.19 -19.23
CA THR A 344 29.74 -1.45 -19.43
C THR A 344 28.23 -1.20 -19.53
N GLU A 345 27.67 -1.37 -20.72
CA GLU A 345 26.22 -1.40 -20.92
C GLU A 345 25.65 -2.77 -20.50
N TRP A 346 24.50 -2.76 -19.84
CA TRP A 346 23.85 -3.97 -19.34
C TRP A 346 22.56 -4.28 -20.10
N VAL A 347 22.40 -5.55 -20.47
CA VAL A 347 21.11 -6.10 -20.89
C VAL A 347 20.41 -6.68 -19.67
N GLU A 348 19.20 -6.19 -19.38
CA GLU A 348 18.38 -6.69 -18.28
C GLU A 348 17.34 -7.69 -18.75
N GLU A 349 17.32 -8.86 -18.11
CA GLU A 349 16.22 -9.81 -18.19
C GLU A 349 15.41 -9.81 -16.91
N LYS A 350 14.09 -9.70 -17.03
CA LYS A 350 13.17 -9.59 -15.90
C LYS A 350 12.24 -10.79 -15.86
N GLU A 351 12.04 -11.32 -14.66
CA GLU A 351 11.14 -12.44 -14.36
C GLU A 351 10.19 -12.10 -13.21
N CYS A 352 8.97 -12.65 -13.25
CA CYS A 352 7.99 -12.50 -12.16
C CYS A 352 8.04 -13.74 -11.25
N ILE A 353 8.52 -13.55 -10.03
CA ILE A 353 8.60 -14.57 -8.99
C ILE A 353 7.33 -14.54 -8.13
N THR A 354 6.73 -15.71 -7.93
CA THR A 354 5.48 -15.89 -7.17
C THR A 354 5.64 -16.70 -5.88
N ASP A 355 6.72 -17.48 -5.75
CA ASP A 355 7.08 -18.14 -4.50
C ASP A 355 7.75 -17.14 -3.55
N SER A 356 7.15 -16.94 -2.39
CA SER A 356 7.66 -16.04 -1.34
C SER A 356 9.04 -16.40 -0.83
N ASN A 357 9.46 -17.66 -0.94
CA ASN A 357 10.75 -18.14 -0.44
C ASN A 357 11.83 -18.17 -1.52
N ALA A 358 11.46 -18.00 -2.79
CA ALA A 358 12.43 -17.96 -3.88
C ALA A 358 13.29 -16.69 -3.78
N GLN A 359 14.54 -16.77 -4.26
CA GLN A 359 15.43 -15.61 -4.30
C GLN A 359 15.08 -14.69 -5.47
N THR A 360 15.15 -13.39 -5.21
CA THR A 360 14.99 -12.32 -6.21
C THR A 360 16.24 -11.46 -6.21
N THR A 361 16.60 -10.94 -7.38
CA THR A 361 17.74 -10.04 -7.57
C THR A 361 17.26 -8.67 -8.03
N GLU A 362 17.78 -7.61 -7.41
CA GLU A 362 17.55 -6.20 -7.79
C GLU A 362 18.90 -5.50 -7.92
N TYR A 363 18.98 -4.50 -8.80
CA TYR A 363 20.21 -3.73 -9.01
C TYR A 363 19.98 -2.25 -8.81
N ILE A 364 20.80 -1.60 -7.98
CA ILE A 364 20.78 -0.15 -7.75
C ILE A 364 22.16 0.40 -8.12
N GLY A 365 22.25 1.08 -9.27
CA GLY A 365 23.54 1.40 -9.88
C GLY A 365 24.35 0.12 -10.10
N ASN A 366 25.54 0.04 -9.50
CA ASN A 366 26.45 -1.12 -9.57
C ASN A 366 26.23 -2.14 -8.45
N TYR A 367 25.34 -1.87 -7.50
CA TYR A 367 25.08 -2.76 -6.36
C TYR A 367 24.04 -3.81 -6.71
N LYS A 368 24.32 -5.06 -6.34
CA LYS A 368 23.42 -6.21 -6.49
C LYS A 368 22.84 -6.59 -5.13
N PHE A 369 21.52 -6.65 -5.05
CA PHE A 369 20.80 -7.08 -3.86
C PHE A 369 20.09 -8.40 -4.14
N VAL A 370 20.28 -9.40 -3.26
CA VAL A 370 19.64 -10.71 -3.36
C VAL A 370 18.85 -10.96 -2.08
N ASN A 371 17.54 -11.12 -2.21
CA ASN A 371 16.63 -11.29 -1.06
C ASN A 371 15.52 -12.31 -1.40
N PRO A 372 14.92 -12.99 -0.40
CA PRO A 372 13.70 -13.75 -0.60
C PRO A 372 12.58 -12.86 -1.16
N ALA A 373 11.79 -13.34 -2.11
CA ALA A 373 10.75 -12.57 -2.80
C ALA A 373 9.67 -12.00 -1.86
N GLY A 374 9.39 -12.73 -0.77
CA GLY A 374 8.47 -12.33 0.27
C GLY A 374 9.01 -11.23 1.20
N ALA A 375 10.33 -11.03 1.24
CA ALA A 375 10.97 -10.04 2.11
C ALA A 375 10.65 -8.60 1.69
N PHE A 376 10.97 -7.66 2.57
CA PHE A 376 10.90 -6.25 2.25
C PHE A 376 12.07 -5.86 1.34
N PHE A 377 11.74 -5.18 0.25
CA PHE A 377 12.65 -4.39 -0.57
C PHE A 377 11.82 -3.29 -1.22
N GLN A 378 12.40 -2.12 -1.45
CA GLN A 378 11.69 -0.97 -2.00
C GLN A 378 10.98 -1.36 -3.30
N ASN A 379 9.76 -0.85 -3.47
CA ASN A 379 8.92 -1.22 -4.61
C ASN A 379 9.18 -0.33 -5.83
N ASN A 380 9.83 0.81 -5.66
CA ASN A 380 10.27 1.69 -6.74
C ASN A 380 11.80 1.68 -6.77
N ASN A 381 12.39 0.86 -7.64
CA ASN A 381 13.85 0.80 -7.75
C ASN A 381 14.42 2.01 -8.52
N SER A 382 13.61 2.65 -9.37
CA SER A 382 14.06 3.77 -10.21
C SER A 382 14.44 5.02 -9.40
N ILE A 383 13.78 5.27 -8.26
CA ILE A 383 14.07 6.42 -7.40
C ILE A 383 15.23 6.18 -6.43
N LEU A 384 15.59 4.91 -6.18
CA LEU A 384 16.59 4.56 -5.18
C LEU A 384 17.96 5.20 -5.38
N PRO A 385 18.49 5.36 -6.61
CA PRO A 385 19.77 6.04 -6.78
C PRO A 385 19.75 7.48 -6.28
N ALA A 386 18.63 8.20 -6.43
CA ALA A 386 18.48 9.55 -5.88
C ALA A 386 18.41 9.50 -4.35
N VAL A 387 17.62 8.58 -3.79
CA VAL A 387 17.45 8.38 -2.35
C VAL A 387 18.76 8.00 -1.64
N CYS A 388 19.55 7.14 -2.28
CA CYS A 388 20.81 6.62 -1.73
C CYS A 388 22.02 7.51 -2.06
N SER A 389 21.83 8.62 -2.79
CA SER A 389 22.93 9.51 -3.13
C SER A 389 23.46 10.23 -1.88
N PRO A 390 24.78 10.41 -1.74
CA PRO A 390 25.38 11.12 -0.61
C PRO A 390 25.02 12.62 -0.56
N GLU A 391 24.52 13.19 -1.66
CA GLU A 391 24.00 14.56 -1.68
C GLU A 391 22.62 14.65 -1.02
N LEU A 392 21.81 13.57 -1.08
CA LEU A 392 20.53 13.47 -0.40
C LEU A 392 20.67 12.92 1.03
N ILE A 393 21.65 12.03 1.25
CA ILE A 393 22.13 11.61 2.56
C ILE A 393 23.14 12.65 3.03
N VAL A 394 22.65 13.82 3.44
CA VAL A 394 23.48 14.69 4.30
C VAL A 394 23.81 13.85 5.53
N VAL A 395 25.05 13.33 5.54
CA VAL A 395 25.67 12.77 6.73
C VAL A 395 25.66 13.90 7.74
N VAL A 396 24.71 13.83 8.66
CA VAL A 396 24.76 14.60 9.90
C VAL A 396 26.03 14.11 10.60
N SER A 397 27.13 14.84 10.39
CA SER A 397 28.34 14.64 11.18
C SER A 397 27.96 15.11 12.58
N PHE A 398 27.65 14.15 13.45
CA PHE A 398 27.13 14.40 14.79
C PHE A 398 28.17 15.12 15.64
N HIS A 399 27.96 16.41 15.85
CA HIS A 399 28.34 17.07 17.10
C HIS A 399 27.14 17.66 17.86
N GLN A 400 25.90 17.51 17.35
CA GLN A 400 24.65 17.80 18.05
C GLN A 400 23.52 16.92 17.45
N PRO A 401 22.53 16.44 18.24
CA PRO A 401 21.51 15.53 17.73
C PRO A 401 20.42 16.29 16.99
N THR A 402 20.31 16.10 15.67
CA THR A 402 19.13 16.49 14.90
C THR A 402 18.80 15.36 13.93
N PHE A 403 17.63 14.74 14.11
CA PHE A 403 17.15 13.64 13.28
C PHE A 403 16.35 14.21 12.11
N ILE A 404 16.75 13.86 10.88
CA ILE A 404 15.93 14.04 9.68
C ILE A 404 15.44 12.66 9.25
N LEU A 405 14.13 12.43 9.33
CA LEU A 405 13.44 11.31 8.70
C LEU A 405 12.80 11.83 7.40
N ARG A 406 13.25 11.34 6.24
CA ARG A 406 12.60 11.56 4.94
C ARG A 406 11.96 10.26 4.47
N LEU A 407 10.67 10.31 4.16
CA LEU A 407 9.91 9.20 3.60
C LEU A 407 10.08 9.13 2.07
N ILE A 408 10.15 7.90 1.58
CA ILE A 408 10.35 7.49 0.18
C ILE A 408 9.00 6.95 -0.31
N ASP A 409 8.56 7.32 -1.52
CA ASP A 409 7.45 6.68 -2.24
C ASP A 409 7.85 6.26 -3.67
#